data_AF-A0A1C4Y2C5-F1
#
_entry.id   AF-A0A1C4Y2C5-F1
#
_cell.length_a   1.000
_cell.length_b   1.000
_cell.length_c   1.000
_cell.angle_alpha   90.00
_cell.angle_beta   90.00
_cell.angle_gamma   90.00
#
_symmetry.space_group_name_H-M   'P 1'
#
loop_
_entity.id
_entity.type
_entity.pdbx_description
1 polymer ?
#
loop_
_entity_poly.entity_id
_entity_poly.type
_entity_poly.pdbx_seq_one_letter_code
_entity_poly.pdbx_strand_id
1 'polypeptide(L)'
;MSVRRLTLTVALAVAVAGTAVVDIPAASAGDSREQQVGATETRTIRYGPWTLPAATGHTHDEMGSTGNRLTLDIAKPCVQCMVTAIKPNLVYEDGRNANVNTGPMLHHAVIGQLGEPDLVCRLGGLGPKRVFSTGNERTPVTLPAGYGMRIDSGDRWSMVYDLMNHAHEEKSVYISLEYTYVTGAAARRLTPVTPMWLDVVSCLNPTFDIPAGSVTRTARWTSTVNGRIVYMKGHLHHGGRTITTTNVTTGQRICAVTVVSGGSPEFIDPHGNPEISSAPPCAGSPITTIRRGDVLEVAAHYVADHPHENVMGIMTGWIAKG
;
A
#
# COMPACT_ATOMS: atom_id res chain seq x y z
N MET A 1 78.03 -1.53 27.56
CA MET A 1 78.53 -0.66 28.65
C MET A 1 77.34 -0.01 29.31
N SER A 2 77.20 -0.26 30.61
CA SER A 2 76.17 0.32 31.49
C SER A 2 76.39 1.83 31.63
N VAL A 3 75.36 2.64 31.40
CA VAL A 3 75.20 3.92 32.11
C VAL A 3 73.72 4.13 32.42
N ARG A 4 73.52 4.47 33.69
CA ARG A 4 72.30 4.57 34.47
C ARG A 4 71.84 6.04 34.49
N ARG A 5 70.57 6.23 34.89
CA ARG A 5 69.98 7.46 35.49
C ARG A 5 69.59 8.55 34.48
N LEU A 6 68.52 9.33 34.67
CA LEU A 6 67.97 9.86 35.93
C LEU A 6 66.50 10.28 35.66
N THR A 7 65.56 9.79 36.46
CA THR A 7 64.16 10.25 36.48
C THR A 7 64.10 11.59 37.21
N LEU A 8 63.64 12.64 36.53
CA LEU A 8 63.38 13.95 37.12
C LEU A 8 61.89 14.07 37.44
N THR A 9 61.57 13.97 38.73
CA THR A 9 60.25 14.27 39.29
C THR A 9 60.08 15.78 39.39
N VAL A 10 59.18 16.35 38.60
CA VAL A 10 58.70 17.72 38.79
C VAL A 10 57.39 17.65 39.58
N ALA A 11 57.49 17.96 40.87
CA ALA A 11 56.34 18.21 41.72
C ALA A 11 55.89 19.66 41.49
N LEU A 12 54.76 19.85 40.81
CA LEU A 12 54.09 21.14 40.73
C LEU A 12 52.91 21.11 41.71
N ALA A 13 53.10 21.75 42.86
CA ALA A 13 52.03 22.02 43.81
C ALA A 13 51.16 23.15 43.26
N VAL A 14 49.93 22.83 42.85
CA VAL A 14 48.89 23.82 42.59
C VAL A 14 47.91 23.75 43.74
N ALA A 15 47.92 24.80 44.56
CA ALA A 15 46.92 25.05 45.57
C ALA A 15 45.60 25.40 44.88
N VAL A 16 44.59 24.55 45.00
CA VAL A 16 43.21 24.87 44.61
C VAL A 16 42.45 25.18 45.89
N ALA A 17 41.99 26.43 45.97
CA ALA A 17 41.15 26.94 47.04
C ALA A 17 39.88 26.09 47.17
N GLY A 18 39.54 25.69 48.40
CA GLY A 18 38.29 25.01 48.70
C GLY A 18 37.11 25.93 48.47
N THR A 19 36.30 25.63 47.45
CA THR A 19 34.94 26.12 47.32
C THR A 19 33.99 25.08 47.90
N ALA A 20 33.08 25.55 48.76
CA ALA A 20 32.06 24.75 49.41
C ALA A 20 31.27 23.90 48.40
N VAL A 21 31.03 22.65 48.79
CA VAL A 21 30.14 21.71 48.12
C VAL A 21 28.72 22.26 48.25
N VAL A 22 28.13 22.66 47.13
CA VAL A 22 26.67 22.69 47.00
C VAL A 22 26.33 21.38 46.31
N ASP A 23 25.75 20.45 47.06
CA ASP A 23 25.13 19.27 46.50
C ASP A 23 24.04 19.73 45.54
N ILE A 24 24.36 19.75 44.25
CA ILE A 24 23.34 19.78 43.21
C ILE A 24 22.63 18.44 43.36
N PRO A 25 21.32 18.41 43.68
CA PRO A 25 20.60 17.16 43.57
C PRO A 25 20.76 16.73 42.13
N ALA A 26 21.46 15.62 41.91
CA ALA A 26 21.38 14.91 40.67
C ALA A 26 19.89 14.59 40.52
N ALA A 27 19.19 15.41 39.73
CA ALA A 27 17.93 15.02 39.15
C ALA A 27 18.29 13.74 38.43
N SER A 28 17.92 12.60 39.02
CA SER A 28 17.76 11.40 38.24
C SER A 28 16.92 11.86 37.07
N ALA A 29 17.49 11.75 35.87
CA ALA A 29 16.69 11.68 34.67
C ALA A 29 15.87 10.42 34.86
N GLY A 30 14.78 10.57 35.63
CA GLY A 30 13.74 9.58 35.79
C GLY A 30 13.37 9.22 34.37
N ASP A 31 13.46 7.92 34.11
CA ASP A 31 13.11 7.27 32.87
C ASP A 31 11.72 7.71 32.43
N SER A 32 11.65 8.86 31.75
CA SER A 32 10.45 9.38 31.13
C SER A 32 10.29 8.73 29.75
N ARG A 33 10.66 7.45 29.63
CA ARG A 33 9.75 6.48 29.02
C ARG A 33 8.57 6.26 29.97
N GLU A 34 7.85 7.35 30.22
CA GLU A 34 6.44 7.25 30.49
C GLU A 34 5.90 6.39 29.35
N GLN A 35 5.37 5.22 29.70
CA GLN A 35 4.71 4.32 28.76
C GLN A 35 3.72 5.18 27.99
N GLN A 36 4.06 5.58 26.75
CA GLN A 36 3.08 6.18 25.87
C GLN A 36 1.95 5.16 25.77
N VAL A 37 0.85 5.48 26.46
CA VAL A 37 -0.41 4.77 26.32
C VAL A 37 -0.72 4.85 24.84
N GLY A 38 -0.67 3.69 24.16
CA GLY A 38 -0.73 3.66 22.71
C GLY A 38 -1.96 4.40 22.20
N ALA A 39 -1.77 5.32 21.26
CA ALA A 39 -2.83 6.15 20.70
C ALA A 39 -3.19 5.66 19.30
N THR A 40 -4.46 5.86 18.92
CA THR A 40 -4.89 5.80 17.53
C THR A 40 -4.74 7.19 16.93
N GLU A 41 -4.05 7.29 15.81
CA GLU A 41 -3.76 8.54 15.10
C GLU A 41 -4.20 8.42 13.64
N THR A 42 -4.51 9.56 13.03
CA THR A 42 -4.77 9.68 11.60
C THR A 42 -3.80 10.67 10.98
N ARG A 43 -3.22 10.31 9.83
CA ARG A 43 -2.33 11.18 9.07
C ARG A 43 -2.59 11.06 7.57
N THR A 44 -2.73 12.20 6.91
CA THR A 44 -2.82 12.27 5.45
C THR A 44 -1.45 12.60 4.85
N ILE A 45 -1.03 11.83 3.86
CA ILE A 45 0.16 12.09 3.05
C ILE A 45 -0.28 12.30 1.60
N ARG A 46 0.21 13.38 0.99
CA ARG A 46 0.07 13.67 -0.45
C ARG A 46 1.39 13.35 -1.15
N TYR A 47 1.38 12.44 -2.10
CA TYR A 47 2.52 12.09 -2.94
C TYR A 47 2.38 12.79 -4.29
N GLY A 48 3.37 13.59 -4.68
CA GLY A 48 3.35 14.43 -5.88
C GLY A 48 4.01 15.80 -5.63
N PRO A 49 3.76 16.80 -6.48
CA PRO A 49 2.81 16.76 -7.60
C PRO A 49 3.27 15.85 -8.74
N TRP A 50 2.30 15.22 -9.42
CA TRP A 50 2.51 14.46 -10.65
C TRP A 50 1.83 15.16 -11.81
N THR A 51 2.60 15.39 -12.87
CA THR A 51 2.09 15.93 -14.13
C THR A 51 1.52 14.81 -14.99
N LEU A 52 0.27 14.96 -15.42
CA LEU A 52 -0.44 14.03 -16.28
C LEU A 52 -0.54 14.65 -17.69
N PRO A 53 0.00 13.97 -18.72
CA PRO A 53 -0.11 14.43 -20.11
C PRO A 53 -1.57 14.66 -20.54
N ALA A 54 -1.78 15.52 -21.53
CA ALA A 54 -3.11 15.72 -22.11
C ALA A 54 -3.56 14.48 -22.92
N ALA A 55 -4.87 14.24 -22.96
CA ALA A 55 -5.49 13.28 -23.88
C ALA A 55 -5.32 13.75 -25.34
N THR A 56 -5.11 12.78 -26.23
CA THR A 56 -4.95 13.00 -27.67
C THR A 56 -6.21 12.68 -28.47
N GLY A 57 -7.18 12.01 -27.86
CA GLY A 57 -8.44 11.60 -28.48
C GLY A 57 -9.55 11.36 -27.44
N HIS A 58 -10.48 10.45 -27.75
CA HIS A 58 -11.72 10.23 -26.98
C HIS A 58 -11.88 8.79 -26.47
N THR A 59 -11.04 7.88 -26.93
CA THR A 59 -11.05 6.47 -26.50
C THR A 59 -10.06 6.26 -25.35
N HIS A 60 -10.26 5.19 -24.56
CA HIS A 60 -9.43 4.88 -23.40
C HIS A 60 -7.91 4.88 -23.72
N ASP A 61 -7.53 4.32 -24.88
CA ASP A 61 -6.13 4.21 -25.30
C ASP A 61 -5.52 5.55 -25.76
N GLU A 62 -6.35 6.55 -26.05
CA GLU A 62 -5.93 7.89 -26.46
C GLU A 62 -5.83 8.88 -25.29
N MET A 63 -6.21 8.45 -24.08
CA MET A 63 -6.11 9.25 -22.87
C MET A 63 -4.65 9.47 -22.49
N GLY A 64 -4.35 10.66 -21.95
CA GLY A 64 -2.99 10.96 -21.51
C GLY A 64 -2.62 10.05 -20.35
N SER A 65 -1.45 9.41 -20.38
CA SER A 65 -1.00 8.50 -19.33
C SER A 65 0.42 8.85 -18.91
N THR A 66 0.71 8.76 -17.61
CA THR A 66 2.10 8.84 -17.13
C THR A 66 2.91 7.61 -17.55
N GLY A 67 2.23 6.50 -17.87
CA GLY A 67 2.79 5.15 -17.87
C GLY A 67 3.18 4.72 -16.46
N ASN A 68 3.68 3.49 -16.34
CA ASN A 68 4.22 2.98 -15.08
C ASN A 68 5.47 3.77 -14.66
N ARG A 69 5.34 4.61 -13.63
CA ARG A 69 6.43 5.35 -13.00
C ARG A 69 6.79 4.76 -11.66
N LEU A 70 8.09 4.74 -11.36
CA LEU A 70 8.62 4.33 -10.06
C LEU A 70 9.13 5.55 -9.31
N THR A 71 8.68 5.70 -8.07
CA THR A 71 9.27 6.62 -7.10
C THR A 71 9.74 5.86 -5.88
N LEU A 72 10.94 6.20 -5.39
CA LEU A 72 11.59 5.54 -4.26
C LEU A 72 11.51 6.43 -3.02
N ASP A 73 11.69 5.81 -1.85
CA ASP A 73 11.78 6.49 -0.56
C ASP A 73 10.59 7.42 -0.26
N ILE A 74 9.39 6.97 -0.62
CA ILE A 74 8.17 7.70 -0.29
C ILE A 74 7.93 7.71 1.22
N ALA A 75 7.30 8.79 1.70
CA ALA A 75 7.02 8.94 3.12
C ALA A 75 6.12 7.82 3.67
N LYS A 76 6.39 7.41 4.91
CA LYS A 76 5.53 6.51 5.69
C LYS A 76 4.66 7.33 6.65
N PRO A 77 3.44 6.88 7.01
CA PRO A 77 2.60 7.62 7.95
C PRO A 77 3.20 7.68 9.36
N CYS A 78 3.92 6.63 9.76
CA CYS A 78 4.50 6.45 11.08
C CYS A 78 5.68 5.47 11.03
N VAL A 79 6.35 5.30 12.17
CA VAL A 79 7.36 4.25 12.41
C VAL A 79 6.99 3.48 13.67
N GLN A 80 7.30 2.19 13.71
CA GLN A 80 7.00 1.31 14.86
C GLN A 80 5.51 1.33 15.25
N CYS A 81 4.65 1.22 14.26
CA CYS A 81 3.20 1.37 14.39
C CYS A 81 2.47 0.23 13.67
N MET A 82 1.17 0.16 13.86
CA MET A 82 0.27 -0.78 13.19
C MET A 82 -0.81 0.00 12.46
N VAL A 83 -0.78 0.01 11.13
CA VAL A 83 -1.82 0.64 10.30
C VAL A 83 -3.07 -0.21 10.31
N THR A 84 -4.21 0.39 10.61
CA THR A 84 -5.51 -0.28 10.70
C THR A 84 -6.47 0.15 9.60
N ALA A 85 -6.27 1.34 9.02
CA ALA A 85 -7.04 1.79 7.86
C ALA A 85 -6.20 2.64 6.90
N ILE A 86 -6.55 2.58 5.60
CA ILE A 86 -5.99 3.41 4.54
C ILE A 86 -7.13 3.85 3.62
N LYS A 87 -7.33 5.16 3.48
CA LYS A 87 -8.33 5.74 2.58
C LYS A 87 -7.62 6.48 1.45
N PRO A 88 -7.67 5.96 0.21
CA PRO A 88 -7.04 6.60 -0.93
C PRO A 88 -7.92 7.70 -1.55
N ASN A 89 -7.27 8.69 -2.15
CA ASN A 89 -7.89 9.70 -2.99
C ASN A 89 -6.90 10.23 -4.03
N LEU A 90 -7.41 10.94 -5.04
CA LEU A 90 -6.62 11.78 -5.95
C LEU A 90 -7.10 13.22 -5.82
N VAL A 91 -6.18 14.16 -5.64
CA VAL A 91 -6.52 15.57 -5.35
C VAL A 91 -5.69 16.54 -6.18
N TYR A 92 -6.25 17.70 -6.45
CA TYR A 92 -5.50 18.86 -6.93
C TYR A 92 -4.70 19.51 -5.78
N GLU A 93 -3.85 20.48 -6.12
CA GLU A 93 -3.03 21.20 -5.14
C GLU A 93 -3.86 21.85 -4.02
N ASP A 94 -4.96 22.49 -4.38
CA ASP A 94 -5.93 23.10 -3.44
C ASP A 94 -6.72 22.08 -2.60
N GLY A 95 -6.51 20.78 -2.82
CA GLY A 95 -7.15 19.70 -2.09
C GLY A 95 -8.53 19.29 -2.62
N ARG A 96 -9.04 19.93 -3.67
CA ARG A 96 -10.27 19.48 -4.34
C ARG A 96 -10.06 18.08 -4.92
N ASN A 97 -11.15 17.32 -4.99
CA ASN A 97 -11.14 15.99 -5.61
C ASN A 97 -10.72 16.12 -7.08
N ALA A 98 -9.68 15.40 -7.47
CA ALA A 98 -9.31 15.22 -8.88
C ALA A 98 -9.93 13.89 -9.31
N ASN A 99 -10.85 13.94 -10.27
CA ASN A 99 -11.56 12.75 -10.75
C ASN A 99 -11.84 12.85 -12.25
N VAL A 100 -12.26 11.74 -12.84
CA VAL A 100 -12.27 11.54 -14.29
C VAL A 100 -13.14 12.57 -15.02
N ASN A 101 -14.22 13.04 -14.41
CA ASN A 101 -15.07 14.11 -14.96
C ASN A 101 -14.34 15.45 -15.19
N THR A 102 -13.19 15.63 -14.55
CA THR A 102 -12.31 16.81 -14.73
C THR A 102 -11.02 16.47 -15.46
N GLY A 103 -10.85 15.22 -15.91
CA GLY A 103 -9.66 14.69 -16.58
C GLY A 103 -8.96 13.60 -15.75
N PRO A 104 -8.42 13.89 -14.56
CA PRO A 104 -7.55 12.96 -13.86
C PRO A 104 -8.22 11.67 -13.38
N MET A 105 -7.55 10.55 -13.64
CA MET A 105 -7.89 9.21 -13.17
C MET A 105 -6.74 8.64 -12.36
N LEU A 106 -7.06 8.08 -11.19
CA LEU A 106 -6.12 7.24 -10.47
C LEU A 106 -6.13 5.85 -11.13
N HIS A 107 -5.41 5.66 -12.24
CA HIS A 107 -5.45 4.40 -12.99
C HIS A 107 -5.00 3.23 -12.09
N HIS A 108 -3.79 3.31 -11.53
CA HIS A 108 -3.42 2.53 -10.35
C HIS A 108 -2.21 3.12 -9.60
N ALA A 109 -2.12 2.86 -8.31
CA ALA A 109 -0.94 3.10 -7.49
C ALA A 109 -0.69 1.91 -6.57
N VAL A 110 0.57 1.52 -6.42
CA VAL A 110 1.03 0.37 -5.63
C VAL A 110 2.19 0.79 -4.76
N ILE A 111 2.05 0.66 -3.45
CA ILE A 111 3.15 0.85 -2.51
C ILE A 111 3.86 -0.47 -2.31
N GLY A 112 5.18 -0.46 -2.51
CA GLY A 112 6.07 -1.59 -2.22
C GLY A 112 6.95 -1.29 -1.01
N GLN A 113 7.24 -2.31 -0.20
CA GLN A 113 8.28 -2.27 0.80
C GLN A 113 9.54 -2.95 0.26
N LEU A 114 10.61 -2.19 0.12
CA LEU A 114 11.89 -2.64 -0.40
C LEU A 114 12.60 -3.56 0.61
N GLY A 115 13.33 -4.56 0.11
CA GLY A 115 14.11 -5.49 0.93
C GLY A 115 13.30 -6.61 1.61
N GLU A 116 11.97 -6.57 1.53
CA GLU A 116 11.08 -7.62 2.01
C GLU A 116 10.43 -8.35 0.84
N PRO A 117 10.39 -9.69 0.82
CA PRO A 117 9.81 -10.44 -0.29
C PRO A 117 8.28 -10.39 -0.28
N ASP A 118 7.69 -10.29 -1.46
CA ASP A 118 6.25 -10.51 -1.67
C ASP A 118 5.83 -11.94 -1.29
N LEU A 119 4.64 -12.08 -0.68
CA LEU A 119 4.15 -13.38 -0.21
C LEU A 119 3.85 -14.36 -1.36
N VAL A 120 3.34 -13.84 -2.47
CA VAL A 120 2.83 -14.63 -3.61
C VAL A 120 3.87 -14.66 -4.72
N CYS A 121 4.33 -13.49 -5.16
CA CYS A 121 5.25 -13.29 -6.28
C CYS A 121 6.68 -13.13 -5.75
N ARG A 122 7.27 -14.22 -5.25
CA ARG A 122 8.55 -14.16 -4.54
C ARG A 122 9.73 -13.72 -5.42
N LEU A 123 9.72 -13.95 -6.73
CA LEU A 123 10.81 -13.57 -7.67
C LEU A 123 12.23 -13.85 -7.15
N GLY A 124 12.47 -15.03 -6.57
CA GLY A 124 13.76 -15.35 -5.96
C GLY A 124 14.16 -14.48 -4.75
N GLY A 125 13.23 -13.70 -4.19
CA GLY A 125 13.41 -12.75 -3.09
C GLY A 125 13.58 -11.29 -3.53
N LEU A 126 13.51 -10.99 -4.84
CA LEU A 126 13.90 -9.68 -5.38
C LEU A 126 12.74 -8.68 -5.56
N GLY A 127 11.49 -9.16 -5.55
CA GLY A 127 10.31 -8.30 -5.67
C GLY A 127 9.94 -7.63 -4.34
N PRO A 128 9.65 -6.32 -4.31
CA PRO A 128 9.24 -5.66 -3.09
C PRO A 128 7.89 -6.20 -2.61
N LYS A 129 7.73 -6.37 -1.30
CA LYS A 129 6.45 -6.72 -0.68
C LYS A 129 5.42 -5.62 -1.01
N ARG A 130 4.43 -5.94 -1.84
CA ARG A 130 3.37 -4.99 -2.23
C ARG A 130 2.41 -4.80 -1.05
N VAL A 131 2.50 -3.68 -0.34
CA VAL A 131 1.81 -3.46 0.94
C VAL A 131 0.42 -2.85 0.80
N PHE A 132 0.18 -2.08 -0.27
CA PHE A 132 -1.10 -1.44 -0.54
C PHE A 132 -1.22 -1.13 -2.02
N SER A 133 -2.44 -1.17 -2.56
CA SER A 133 -2.75 -0.63 -3.88
C SER A 133 -4.07 0.11 -3.89
N THR A 134 -4.28 0.92 -4.91
CA THR A 134 -5.56 1.58 -5.20
C THR A 134 -5.63 1.89 -6.69
N GLY A 135 -6.82 1.85 -7.27
CA GLY A 135 -7.12 2.44 -8.57
C GLY A 135 -8.25 3.45 -8.45
N ASN A 136 -8.97 3.65 -9.56
CA ASN A 136 -10.00 4.67 -9.67
C ASN A 136 -11.21 4.36 -8.78
N GLU A 137 -11.39 3.09 -8.42
CA GLU A 137 -12.39 2.63 -7.44
C GLU A 137 -12.21 3.23 -6.04
N ARG A 138 -10.99 3.71 -5.71
CA ARG A 138 -10.62 4.33 -4.41
C ARG A 138 -11.10 3.54 -3.19
N THR A 139 -11.14 2.21 -3.28
CA THR A 139 -11.69 1.35 -2.22
C THR A 139 -10.91 1.53 -0.91
N PRO A 140 -11.55 2.04 0.17
CA PRO A 140 -10.92 2.20 1.46
C PRO A 140 -10.64 0.84 2.10
N VAL A 141 -9.53 0.77 2.81
CA VAL A 141 -9.12 -0.38 3.60
C VAL A 141 -9.41 -0.07 5.05
N THR A 142 -10.20 -0.91 5.69
CA THR A 142 -10.37 -0.92 7.14
C THR A 142 -10.23 -2.37 7.59
N LEU A 143 -9.16 -2.67 8.32
CA LEU A 143 -8.93 -4.00 8.86
C LEU A 143 -9.92 -4.28 10.00
N PRO A 144 -10.40 -5.52 10.17
CA PRO A 144 -11.20 -5.89 11.32
C PRO A 144 -10.47 -5.58 12.64
N ALA A 145 -11.22 -5.33 13.71
CA ALA A 145 -10.66 -5.06 15.02
C ALA A 145 -9.68 -6.17 15.46
N GLY A 146 -8.56 -5.79 16.05
CA GLY A 146 -7.52 -6.73 16.50
C GLY A 146 -6.44 -7.04 15.47
N TYR A 147 -6.52 -6.50 14.24
CA TYR A 147 -5.46 -6.64 13.22
C TYR A 147 -4.81 -5.30 12.87
N GLY A 148 -3.58 -5.36 12.37
CA GLY A 148 -2.89 -4.18 11.84
C GLY A 148 -1.71 -4.56 10.94
N MET A 149 -1.42 -3.74 9.94
CA MET A 149 -0.23 -3.86 9.11
C MET A 149 0.94 -3.18 9.82
N ARG A 150 1.96 -3.96 10.16
CA ARG A 150 3.17 -3.47 10.84
C ARG A 150 3.97 -2.55 9.91
N ILE A 151 4.41 -1.42 10.45
CA ILE A 151 5.47 -0.59 9.87
C ILE A 151 6.59 -0.47 10.88
N ASP A 152 7.78 -0.93 10.50
CA ASP A 152 8.98 -0.86 11.32
C ASP A 152 9.84 0.37 10.92
N SER A 153 10.78 0.74 11.81
CA SER A 153 11.62 1.93 11.60
C SER A 153 12.47 1.82 10.33
N GLY A 154 13.01 0.63 10.05
CA GLY A 154 13.88 0.36 8.90
C GLY A 154 13.16 0.18 7.56
N ASP A 155 11.83 0.13 7.54
CA ASP A 155 11.08 -0.07 6.29
C ASP A 155 11.34 1.06 5.30
N ARG A 156 11.67 0.73 4.05
CA ARG A 156 11.75 1.68 2.94
C ARG A 156 10.61 1.42 1.97
N TRP A 157 9.86 2.47 1.65
CA TRP A 157 8.70 2.36 0.75
C TRP A 157 9.03 2.95 -0.62
N SER A 158 8.53 2.30 -1.67
CA SER A 158 8.47 2.80 -3.03
C SER A 158 7.02 2.86 -3.48
N MET A 159 6.74 3.61 -4.54
CA MET A 159 5.46 3.56 -5.22
C MET A 159 5.65 3.37 -6.72
N VAL A 160 4.91 2.41 -7.27
CA VAL A 160 4.64 2.35 -8.71
C VAL A 160 3.29 2.99 -8.93
N TYR A 161 3.19 3.94 -9.85
CA TYR A 161 1.93 4.56 -10.20
C TYR A 161 1.79 4.71 -11.71
N ASP A 162 0.55 4.65 -12.16
CA ASP A 162 0.12 5.12 -13.46
C ASP A 162 -1.12 5.97 -13.24
N LEU A 163 -1.11 7.18 -13.78
CA LEU A 163 -2.20 8.14 -13.69
C LEU A 163 -2.59 8.51 -15.11
N MET A 164 -3.90 8.55 -15.34
CA MET A 164 -4.44 8.94 -16.64
C MET A 164 -5.13 10.29 -16.57
N ASN A 165 -5.30 10.93 -17.71
CA ASN A 165 -5.97 12.20 -17.86
C ASN A 165 -6.81 12.18 -19.12
N HIS A 166 -8.12 12.35 -18.91
CA HIS A 166 -9.12 12.34 -19.97
C HIS A 166 -9.37 13.74 -20.56
N ALA A 167 -8.73 14.78 -20.03
CA ALA A 167 -8.83 16.14 -20.57
C ALA A 167 -7.75 16.41 -21.62
N HIS A 168 -8.05 17.27 -22.60
CA HIS A 168 -7.10 17.73 -23.63
C HIS A 168 -6.12 18.82 -23.14
N GLU A 169 -5.97 18.95 -21.82
CA GLU A 169 -5.02 19.84 -21.19
C GLU A 169 -4.26 19.08 -20.11
N GLU A 170 -2.98 19.44 -19.91
CA GLU A 170 -2.16 18.86 -18.86
C GLU A 170 -2.76 19.12 -17.48
N LYS A 171 -2.66 18.15 -16.58
CA LYS A 171 -3.13 18.26 -15.19
C LYS A 171 -1.99 17.99 -14.22
N SER A 172 -2.07 18.60 -13.03
CA SER A 172 -1.16 18.32 -11.92
C SER A 172 -1.95 17.88 -10.70
N VAL A 173 -1.61 16.73 -10.14
CA VAL A 173 -2.36 16.08 -9.06
C VAL A 173 -1.44 15.43 -8.02
N TYR A 174 -2.04 15.07 -6.88
CA TYR A 174 -1.40 14.33 -5.81
C TYR A 174 -2.20 13.07 -5.50
N ILE A 175 -1.51 11.94 -5.34
CA ILE A 175 -2.10 10.76 -4.71
C ILE A 175 -2.16 11.04 -3.21
N SER A 176 -3.36 11.11 -2.65
CA SER A 176 -3.60 11.44 -1.24
C SER A 176 -4.03 10.19 -0.49
N LEU A 177 -3.23 9.74 0.47
CA LEU A 177 -3.56 8.59 1.31
C LEU A 177 -3.72 9.04 2.77
N GLU A 178 -4.90 8.83 3.32
CA GLU A 178 -5.18 9.01 4.76
C GLU A 178 -4.98 7.66 5.47
N TYR A 179 -4.09 7.62 6.44
CA TYR A 179 -3.75 6.43 7.21
C TYR A 179 -4.27 6.58 8.63
N THR A 180 -4.95 5.55 9.14
CA THR A 180 -5.20 5.38 10.57
C THR A 180 -4.27 4.32 11.12
N TYR A 181 -3.57 4.61 12.21
CA TYR A 181 -2.60 3.70 12.80
C TYR A 181 -2.59 3.77 14.32
N VAL A 182 -2.09 2.71 14.94
CA VAL A 182 -1.96 2.56 16.38
C VAL A 182 -0.48 2.49 16.76
N THR A 183 -0.09 3.16 17.84
CA THR A 183 1.28 3.22 18.35
C THR A 183 1.42 2.57 19.74
N GLY A 184 2.66 2.53 20.27
CA GLY A 184 2.95 2.20 21.66
C GLY A 184 2.49 0.80 22.12
N ALA A 185 2.06 0.71 23.38
CA ALA A 185 1.63 -0.56 23.97
C ALA A 185 0.35 -1.12 23.33
N ALA A 186 -0.53 -0.26 22.79
CA ALA A 186 -1.75 -0.69 22.12
C ALA A 186 -1.45 -1.43 20.80
N ALA A 187 -0.47 -0.95 20.03
CA ALA A 187 -0.03 -1.58 18.79
C ALA A 187 0.45 -3.03 19.02
N ARG A 188 1.10 -3.30 20.16
CA ARG A 188 1.58 -4.64 20.54
C ARG A 188 0.46 -5.66 20.77
N ARG A 189 -0.79 -5.20 20.99
CA ARG A 189 -1.97 -6.08 21.15
C ARG A 189 -2.61 -6.46 19.81
N LEU A 190 -2.21 -5.83 18.71
CA LEU A 190 -2.75 -6.14 17.39
C LEU A 190 -2.01 -7.32 16.76
N THR A 191 -2.76 -8.18 16.09
CA THR A 191 -2.23 -9.28 15.28
C THR A 191 -1.68 -8.70 13.97
N PRO A 192 -0.39 -8.91 13.65
CA PRO A 192 0.17 -8.42 12.40
C PRO A 192 -0.41 -9.18 11.21
N VAL A 193 -0.78 -8.43 10.17
CA VAL A 193 -1.16 -8.97 8.88
C VAL A 193 -0.05 -8.80 7.85
N THR A 194 0.08 -9.78 6.97
CA THR A 194 0.95 -9.74 5.80
C THR A 194 0.10 -9.48 4.56
N PRO A 195 0.49 -8.55 3.68
CA PRO A 195 -0.23 -8.32 2.43
C PRO A 195 -0.10 -9.54 1.52
N MET A 196 -1.17 -9.80 0.78
CA MET A 196 -1.29 -10.86 -0.21
C MET A 196 -1.74 -10.22 -1.52
N TRP A 197 -1.09 -10.60 -2.62
CA TRP A 197 -1.40 -10.08 -3.95
C TRP A 197 -1.53 -11.23 -4.92
N LEU A 198 -2.75 -11.45 -5.39
CA LEU A 198 -3.08 -12.50 -6.33
C LEU A 198 -3.54 -11.83 -7.64
N ASP A 199 -2.81 -12.03 -8.72
CA ASP A 199 -3.18 -11.51 -10.03
C ASP A 199 -3.43 -12.64 -11.04
N VAL A 200 -4.28 -12.38 -12.04
CA VAL A 200 -4.72 -13.38 -13.04
C VAL A 200 -3.65 -13.74 -14.09
N VAL A 201 -2.42 -13.23 -13.91
CA VAL A 201 -1.24 -13.50 -14.71
C VAL A 201 -0.06 -14.00 -13.84
N SER A 202 -0.37 -14.33 -12.57
CA SER A 202 0.51 -14.78 -11.49
C SER A 202 1.53 -13.76 -10.95
N CYS A 203 2.47 -13.26 -11.77
CA CYS A 203 3.65 -12.53 -11.28
C CYS A 203 4.33 -11.71 -12.40
N LEU A 204 5.12 -10.68 -12.04
CA LEU A 204 5.87 -9.74 -12.90
C LEU A 204 5.03 -8.72 -13.65
N ASN A 205 4.33 -9.15 -14.70
CA ASN A 205 3.54 -8.26 -15.55
C ASN A 205 2.06 -8.50 -15.26
N PRO A 206 1.37 -7.63 -14.50
CA PRO A 206 0.00 -7.85 -14.05
C PRO A 206 -1.06 -7.58 -15.13
N THR A 207 -0.66 -7.35 -16.39
CA THR A 207 -1.56 -7.01 -17.49
C THR A 207 -1.75 -8.15 -18.50
N PHE A 208 -2.89 -8.14 -19.19
CA PHE A 208 -3.20 -9.03 -20.31
C PHE A 208 -4.17 -8.35 -21.27
N ASP A 209 -4.23 -8.83 -22.50
CA ASP A 209 -5.17 -8.30 -23.51
C ASP A 209 -6.45 -9.14 -23.53
N ILE A 210 -7.57 -8.49 -23.86
CA ILE A 210 -8.86 -9.12 -24.01
C ILE A 210 -9.48 -8.81 -25.38
N PRO A 211 -10.15 -9.78 -26.02
CA PRO A 211 -10.95 -9.51 -27.20
C PRO A 211 -12.26 -8.82 -26.82
N ALA A 212 -12.98 -8.32 -27.82
CA ALA A 212 -14.39 -7.96 -27.67
C ALA A 212 -15.23 -9.16 -27.21
N GLY A 213 -16.29 -8.89 -26.47
CA GLY A 213 -17.20 -9.89 -25.90
C GLY A 213 -16.95 -10.15 -24.41
N SER A 214 -17.34 -11.34 -23.96
CA SER A 214 -17.24 -11.76 -22.56
C SER A 214 -16.08 -12.74 -22.37
N VAL A 215 -15.14 -12.41 -21.49
CA VAL A 215 -13.97 -13.25 -21.21
C VAL A 215 -13.70 -13.33 -19.72
N THR A 216 -13.25 -14.50 -19.27
CA THR A 216 -12.75 -14.70 -17.91
C THR A 216 -11.31 -15.18 -17.97
N ARG A 217 -10.43 -14.47 -17.27
CA ARG A 217 -9.02 -14.87 -17.07
C ARG A 217 -8.84 -15.40 -15.66
N THR A 218 -8.11 -16.50 -15.51
CA THR A 218 -7.83 -17.10 -14.20
C THR A 218 -6.35 -17.36 -13.98
N ALA A 219 -5.94 -17.34 -12.71
CA ALA A 219 -4.64 -17.85 -12.26
C ALA A 219 -4.77 -18.48 -10.88
N ARG A 220 -3.80 -19.33 -10.54
CA ARG A 220 -3.80 -20.09 -9.28
C ARG A 220 -2.51 -19.84 -8.51
N TRP A 221 -2.66 -19.74 -7.19
CA TRP A 221 -1.56 -19.74 -6.25
C TRP A 221 -1.74 -20.86 -5.23
N THR A 222 -0.72 -21.70 -5.08
CA THR A 222 -0.65 -22.66 -3.98
C THR A 222 -0.11 -21.97 -2.74
N SER A 223 -0.92 -21.93 -1.68
CA SER A 223 -0.57 -21.25 -0.44
C SER A 223 0.72 -21.80 0.15
N THR A 224 1.65 -20.90 0.42
CA THR A 224 2.92 -21.19 1.09
C THR A 224 2.86 -20.96 2.59
N VAL A 225 1.66 -20.72 3.15
CA VAL A 225 1.46 -20.37 4.56
C VAL A 225 0.16 -20.97 5.10
N ASN A 226 0.11 -21.17 6.41
CA ASN A 226 -1.16 -21.27 7.13
C ASN A 226 -1.55 -19.86 7.58
N GLY A 227 -2.85 -19.58 7.62
CA GLY A 227 -3.31 -18.35 8.23
C GLY A 227 -4.77 -18.00 7.96
N ARG A 228 -5.14 -16.85 8.48
CA ARG A 228 -6.49 -16.28 8.44
C ARG A 228 -6.52 -15.10 7.48
N ILE A 229 -7.24 -15.21 6.37
CA ILE A 229 -7.47 -14.07 5.49
C ILE A 229 -8.53 -13.19 6.14
N VAL A 230 -8.24 -11.91 6.32
CA VAL A 230 -9.11 -10.98 7.07
C VAL A 230 -9.70 -9.86 6.22
N TYR A 231 -9.11 -9.63 5.05
CA TYR A 231 -9.54 -8.58 4.13
C TYR A 231 -9.08 -8.95 2.72
N MET A 232 -9.92 -8.68 1.72
CA MET A 232 -9.60 -8.78 0.29
C MET A 232 -10.33 -7.68 -0.50
N LYS A 233 -9.68 -7.13 -1.52
CA LYS A 233 -10.30 -6.19 -2.46
C LYS A 233 -9.80 -6.42 -3.88
N GLY A 234 -10.70 -6.16 -4.84
CA GLY A 234 -10.44 -6.30 -6.26
C GLY A 234 -9.99 -5.00 -6.91
N HIS A 235 -9.24 -5.12 -7.99
CA HIS A 235 -8.95 -4.05 -8.93
C HIS A 235 -9.06 -4.62 -10.36
N LEU A 236 -9.78 -3.89 -11.22
CA LEU A 236 -10.04 -4.18 -12.62
C LEU A 236 -9.91 -2.88 -13.41
N HIS A 237 -9.63 -2.98 -14.70
CA HIS A 237 -9.63 -1.86 -15.63
C HIS A 237 -11.00 -1.71 -16.30
N HIS A 238 -11.10 -0.75 -17.22
CA HIS A 238 -12.27 -0.53 -18.07
C HIS A 238 -12.79 -1.85 -18.69
N GLY A 239 -14.11 -2.02 -18.73
CA GLY A 239 -14.75 -3.27 -19.17
C GLY A 239 -14.80 -4.40 -18.12
N GLY A 240 -14.08 -4.28 -17.00
CA GLY A 240 -14.14 -5.24 -15.89
C GLY A 240 -15.50 -5.28 -15.21
N ARG A 241 -15.96 -6.47 -14.81
CA ARG A 241 -17.28 -6.67 -14.18
C ARG A 241 -17.18 -7.31 -12.82
N THR A 242 -16.50 -8.44 -12.73
CA THR A 242 -16.34 -9.16 -11.47
C THR A 242 -14.94 -9.72 -11.32
N ILE A 243 -14.48 -9.81 -10.09
CA ILE A 243 -13.28 -10.57 -9.73
C ILE A 243 -13.53 -11.39 -8.48
N THR A 244 -13.12 -12.64 -8.52
CA THR A 244 -13.37 -13.59 -7.43
C THR A 244 -12.09 -14.26 -6.96
N THR A 245 -12.09 -14.74 -5.72
CA THR A 245 -11.09 -15.66 -5.21
C THR A 245 -11.77 -16.87 -4.60
N THR A 246 -11.39 -18.05 -5.06
CA THR A 246 -11.94 -19.34 -4.62
C THR A 246 -10.81 -20.22 -4.12
N ASN A 247 -10.97 -20.85 -2.95
CA ASN A 247 -10.14 -21.96 -2.56
C ASN A 247 -10.62 -23.20 -3.31
N VAL A 248 -9.92 -23.59 -4.37
CA VAL A 248 -10.33 -24.72 -5.21
C VAL A 248 -10.00 -26.07 -4.57
N THR A 249 -9.16 -26.09 -3.53
CA THR A 249 -8.94 -27.29 -2.71
C THR A 249 -10.18 -27.62 -1.87
N THR A 250 -10.89 -26.62 -1.36
CA THR A 250 -12.06 -26.81 -0.49
C THR A 250 -13.41 -26.52 -1.19
N GLY A 251 -13.39 -25.91 -2.36
CA GLY A 251 -14.58 -25.42 -3.07
C GLY A 251 -15.16 -24.11 -2.51
N GLN A 252 -14.52 -23.49 -1.51
CA GLN A 252 -15.04 -22.29 -0.87
C GLN A 252 -14.77 -21.02 -1.70
N ARG A 253 -15.82 -20.27 -2.04
CA ARG A 253 -15.68 -18.88 -2.51
C ARG A 253 -15.25 -18.00 -1.33
N ILE A 254 -14.04 -17.44 -1.40
CA ILE A 254 -13.47 -16.57 -0.34
C ILE A 254 -13.97 -15.14 -0.50
N CYS A 255 -13.88 -14.60 -1.71
CA CYS A 255 -14.31 -13.23 -2.00
C CYS A 255 -14.87 -13.14 -3.41
N ALA A 256 -15.88 -12.29 -3.61
CA ALA A 256 -16.41 -11.91 -4.89
C ALA A 256 -16.65 -10.40 -4.88
N VAL A 257 -16.04 -9.70 -5.83
CA VAL A 257 -16.14 -8.26 -5.99
C VAL A 257 -16.83 -8.01 -7.32
N THR A 258 -17.94 -7.29 -7.28
CA THR A 258 -18.61 -6.75 -8.48
C THR A 258 -18.35 -5.25 -8.52
N VAL A 259 -17.76 -4.77 -9.60
CA VAL A 259 -17.44 -3.34 -9.73
C VAL A 259 -18.66 -2.55 -10.18
N VAL A 260 -18.69 -1.27 -9.83
CA VAL A 260 -19.67 -0.30 -10.32
C VAL A 260 -18.92 0.70 -11.20
N SER A 261 -19.35 0.84 -12.45
CA SER A 261 -18.85 1.89 -13.36
C SER A 261 -19.81 3.07 -13.36
N GLY A 262 -19.27 4.29 -13.34
CA GLY A 262 -20.07 5.51 -13.46
C GLY A 262 -21.08 5.73 -12.33
N GLY A 263 -20.79 5.27 -11.10
CA GLY A 263 -21.73 5.33 -9.97
C GLY A 263 -22.11 6.76 -9.53
N SER A 264 -21.40 7.78 -10.02
CA SER A 264 -21.78 9.19 -9.90
C SER A 264 -21.24 9.98 -11.11
N PRO A 265 -21.70 11.22 -11.35
CA PRO A 265 -21.18 12.07 -12.43
C PRO A 265 -19.67 12.31 -12.35
N GLU A 266 -19.04 12.21 -11.18
CA GLU A 266 -17.58 12.36 -11.06
C GLU A 266 -16.80 11.21 -11.72
N PHE A 267 -17.46 10.07 -11.96
CA PHE A 267 -16.90 8.87 -12.57
C PHE A 267 -17.30 8.69 -14.04
N ILE A 268 -17.85 9.73 -14.66
CA ILE A 268 -18.07 9.81 -16.10
C ILE A 268 -17.05 10.79 -16.65
N ASP A 269 -16.26 10.38 -17.63
CA ASP A 269 -15.25 11.25 -18.23
C ASP A 269 -15.88 12.37 -19.10
N PRO A 270 -15.10 13.37 -19.57
CA PRO A 270 -15.61 14.46 -20.39
C PRO A 270 -16.19 14.01 -21.74
N HIS A 271 -15.97 12.76 -22.13
CA HIS A 271 -16.42 12.16 -23.39
C HIS A 271 -17.68 11.29 -23.18
N GLY A 272 -18.16 11.14 -21.94
CA GLY A 272 -19.35 10.38 -21.60
C GLY A 272 -19.09 8.91 -21.25
N ASN A 273 -17.83 8.48 -21.14
CA ASN A 273 -17.48 7.11 -20.81
C ASN A 273 -17.52 6.87 -19.29
N PRO A 274 -18.20 5.81 -18.81
CA PRO A 274 -18.22 5.48 -17.40
C PRO A 274 -16.97 4.71 -16.98
N GLU A 275 -16.26 5.22 -15.98
CA GLU A 275 -15.11 4.56 -15.38
C GLU A 275 -15.47 3.84 -14.08
N ILE A 276 -14.65 2.85 -13.69
CA ILE A 276 -14.86 2.14 -12.43
C ILE A 276 -14.82 3.14 -11.27
N SER A 277 -15.89 3.14 -10.50
CA SER A 277 -16.18 4.07 -9.40
C SER A 277 -16.18 3.42 -8.02
N SER A 278 -16.32 2.09 -7.98
CA SER A 278 -16.42 1.32 -6.74
C SER A 278 -16.07 -0.15 -7.00
N ALA A 279 -15.36 -0.75 -6.04
CA ALA A 279 -15.09 -2.17 -5.97
C ALA A 279 -15.17 -2.60 -4.49
N PRO A 280 -16.37 -2.96 -3.98
CA PRO A 280 -16.57 -3.26 -2.58
C PRO A 280 -15.69 -4.42 -2.10
N PRO A 281 -14.99 -4.28 -0.96
CA PRO A 281 -14.09 -5.33 -0.47
C PRO A 281 -14.86 -6.43 0.26
N CYS A 282 -14.20 -7.57 0.44
CA CYS A 282 -14.59 -8.57 1.44
C CYS A 282 -13.76 -8.35 2.70
N ALA A 283 -14.40 -8.33 3.86
CA ALA A 283 -13.72 -8.21 5.16
C ALA A 283 -14.37 -9.14 6.18
N GLY A 284 -13.57 -9.70 7.09
CA GLY A 284 -14.06 -10.62 8.12
C GLY A 284 -12.96 -10.98 9.11
N SER A 285 -13.33 -11.43 10.31
CA SER A 285 -12.37 -11.82 11.35
C SER A 285 -12.52 -13.31 11.72
N PRO A 286 -12.10 -14.25 10.87
CA PRO A 286 -11.57 -14.08 9.51
C PRO A 286 -12.66 -14.17 8.42
N ILE A 287 -12.32 -13.88 7.16
CA ILE A 287 -13.11 -14.29 5.98
C ILE A 287 -13.04 -15.81 5.85
N THR A 288 -11.82 -16.35 5.89
CA THR A 288 -11.56 -17.78 5.91
C THR A 288 -10.20 -18.10 6.52
N THR A 289 -9.98 -19.37 6.84
CA THR A 289 -8.66 -19.93 7.17
C THR A 289 -8.16 -20.75 6.00
N ILE A 290 -6.91 -20.55 5.60
CA ILE A 290 -6.23 -21.34 4.58
C ILE A 290 -5.07 -22.12 5.19
N ARG A 291 -4.75 -23.25 4.59
CA ARG A 291 -3.60 -24.08 4.95
C ARG A 291 -2.51 -23.99 3.88
N ARG A 292 -1.27 -24.25 4.27
CA ARG A 292 -0.18 -24.50 3.31
C ARG A 292 -0.61 -25.66 2.40
N GLY A 293 -0.51 -25.44 1.10
CA GLY A 293 -0.94 -26.40 0.08
C GLY A 293 -2.35 -26.17 -0.46
N ASP A 294 -3.19 -25.36 0.19
CA ASP A 294 -4.46 -24.92 -0.40
C ASP A 294 -4.20 -24.16 -1.70
N VAL A 295 -5.02 -24.38 -2.72
CA VAL A 295 -4.90 -23.70 -4.02
C VAL A 295 -5.98 -22.63 -4.09
N LEU A 296 -5.56 -21.37 -4.20
CA LEU A 296 -6.44 -20.23 -4.39
C LEU A 296 -6.44 -19.84 -5.87
N GLU A 297 -7.61 -19.84 -6.48
CA GLU A 297 -7.82 -19.34 -7.84
C GLU A 297 -8.40 -17.93 -7.81
N VAL A 298 -7.81 -17.01 -8.57
CA VAL A 298 -8.41 -15.72 -8.90
C VAL A 298 -9.00 -15.80 -10.29
N ALA A 299 -10.20 -15.26 -10.47
CA ALA A 299 -10.87 -15.17 -11.75
C ALA A 299 -11.40 -13.75 -11.97
N ALA A 300 -10.93 -13.07 -13.03
CA ALA A 300 -11.37 -11.75 -13.45
C ALA A 300 -12.24 -11.88 -14.71
N HIS A 301 -13.44 -11.33 -14.65
CA HIS A 301 -14.42 -11.36 -15.74
C HIS A 301 -14.60 -9.97 -16.34
N TYR A 302 -14.51 -9.92 -17.65
CA TYR A 302 -14.61 -8.72 -18.48
C TYR A 302 -15.74 -8.87 -19.49
N VAL A 303 -16.39 -7.74 -19.79
CA VAL A 303 -17.32 -7.59 -20.91
C VAL A 303 -16.99 -6.28 -21.62
N ALA A 304 -16.46 -6.41 -22.83
CA ALA A 304 -16.00 -5.32 -23.66
C ALA A 304 -16.71 -5.34 -25.03
N ASP A 305 -16.95 -4.17 -25.61
CA ASP A 305 -17.52 -4.00 -26.95
C ASP A 305 -16.45 -4.01 -28.05
N HIS A 306 -15.19 -3.72 -27.70
CA HIS A 306 -14.01 -3.82 -28.54
C HIS A 306 -12.86 -4.49 -27.77
N PRO A 307 -11.75 -4.90 -28.43
CA PRO A 307 -10.58 -5.39 -27.73
C PRO A 307 -9.99 -4.31 -26.82
N HIS A 308 -9.52 -4.70 -25.64
CA HIS A 308 -8.73 -3.84 -24.76
C HIS A 308 -7.37 -4.47 -24.52
N GLU A 309 -6.34 -3.64 -24.56
CA GLU A 309 -4.97 -4.06 -24.23
C GLU A 309 -4.65 -3.75 -22.77
N ASN A 310 -3.71 -4.49 -22.21
CA ASN A 310 -3.11 -4.22 -20.90
C ASN A 310 -4.10 -4.09 -19.72
N VAL A 311 -5.22 -4.83 -19.73
CA VAL A 311 -6.15 -4.84 -18.59
C VAL A 311 -5.60 -5.62 -17.41
N MET A 312 -5.99 -5.26 -16.18
CA MET A 312 -5.56 -5.94 -14.95
C MET A 312 -6.65 -6.80 -14.31
N GLY A 313 -6.27 -7.88 -13.64
CA GLY A 313 -7.18 -8.66 -12.80
C GLY A 313 -6.51 -8.99 -11.49
N ILE A 314 -6.67 -8.13 -10.48
CA ILE A 314 -5.91 -8.23 -9.24
C ILE A 314 -6.85 -8.33 -8.04
N MET A 315 -6.62 -9.34 -7.20
CA MET A 315 -7.15 -9.41 -5.86
C MET A 315 -6.02 -9.18 -4.85
N THR A 316 -6.11 -8.10 -4.09
CA THR A 316 -5.19 -7.83 -2.96
C THR A 316 -5.87 -8.13 -1.65
N GLY A 317 -5.12 -8.37 -0.59
CA GLY A 317 -5.68 -8.65 0.72
C GLY A 317 -4.64 -8.72 1.83
N TRP A 318 -5.11 -9.11 3.02
CA TRP A 318 -4.26 -9.27 4.20
C TRP A 318 -4.54 -10.59 4.90
N ILE A 319 -3.46 -11.29 5.25
CA ILE A 319 -3.48 -12.57 5.97
C ILE A 319 -2.73 -12.44 7.30
N ALA A 320 -3.38 -12.85 8.39
CA ALA A 320 -2.72 -13.10 9.66
C ALA A 320 -2.17 -14.52 9.65
N LYS A 321 -0.85 -14.65 9.46
CA LYS A 321 -0.15 -15.95 9.43
C LYS A 321 -0.22 -16.63 10.80
N GLY A 322 -0.42 -17.95 10.81
CA GLY A 322 -0.56 -18.76 12.02
C GLY A 322 -1.07 -20.16 11.70
#